data_AF-A0A2N2FAR4-F1
#
_entry.id   AF-A0A2N2FAR4-F1
#
_cell.length_a   1.000
_cell.length_b   1.000
_cell.length_c   1.000
_cell.angle_alpha   90.00
_cell.angle_beta   90.00
_cell.angle_gamma   90.00
#
_symmetry.space_group_name_H-M   'P 1'
#
loop_
_entity.id
_entity.type
_entity.pdbx_description
1 polymer ?
#
loop_
_entity_poly.entity_id
_entity_poly.type
_entity_poly.pdbx_seq_one_letter_code
_entity_poly.pdbx_strand_id
1 'polypeptide(L)'
;MVSLDYTILIQMANFILLIFILRKLLYVPILGVMNERKERMEESDGEVKRLKQEVEQKFSEYEEKVRLAKLDAMEQRNAIVKESADLAKSMIDAVRSEIPALMEQFNARITREVDAARAILRSKSQKISLEIAEKVLGRSIQ
;
A
#
# COMPACT_ATOMS: atom_id res chain seq x y z
N MET A 1 9.62 -90.85 -49.68
CA MET A 1 10.43 -90.91 -48.45
C MET A 1 10.88 -89.50 -48.16
N VAL A 2 10.61 -88.97 -46.98
CA VAL A 2 11.13 -87.66 -46.58
C VAL A 2 12.62 -87.87 -46.32
N SER A 3 13.43 -87.58 -47.34
CA SER A 3 14.88 -87.51 -47.20
C SER A 3 15.17 -86.29 -46.33
N LEU A 4 15.71 -86.51 -45.15
CA LEU A 4 16.17 -85.43 -44.29
C LEU A 4 17.50 -84.91 -44.86
N ASP A 5 17.41 -84.08 -45.90
CA ASP A 5 18.57 -83.58 -46.64
C ASP A 5 19.16 -82.31 -46.02
N TYR A 6 20.43 -82.03 -46.33
CA TYR A 6 21.17 -80.80 -45.95
C TYR A 6 20.41 -79.50 -46.28
N THR A 7 19.51 -79.55 -47.26
CA THR A 7 18.59 -78.47 -47.64
C THR A 7 17.74 -77.96 -46.47
N ILE A 8 17.32 -78.85 -45.56
CA ILE A 8 16.53 -78.46 -44.37
C ILE A 8 17.39 -77.61 -43.42
N LEU A 9 18.66 -77.95 -43.25
CA LEU A 9 19.59 -77.16 -42.44
C LEU A 9 19.83 -75.78 -43.06
N ILE A 10 20.00 -75.69 -44.39
CA ILE A 10 20.12 -74.41 -45.09
C ILE A 10 18.84 -73.57 -44.96
N GLN A 11 17.66 -74.19 -45.10
CA GLN A 11 16.38 -73.50 -44.96
C GLN A 11 16.18 -72.96 -43.54
N MET A 12 16.58 -73.73 -42.52
CA MET A 12 16.56 -73.30 -41.12
C MET A 12 17.52 -72.13 -40.88
N ALA A 13 18.73 -72.18 -41.44
CA ALA A 13 19.68 -71.07 -41.36
C ALA A 13 19.12 -69.79 -42.03
N ASN A 14 18.50 -69.91 -43.21
CA ASN A 14 17.83 -68.79 -43.88
C ASN A 14 16.66 -68.22 -43.06
N PHE A 15 15.87 -69.07 -42.43
CA PHE A 15 14.78 -68.63 -41.57
C PHE A 15 15.28 -67.89 -40.32
N ILE A 16 16.34 -68.39 -39.68
CA ILE A 16 16.99 -67.71 -38.56
C ILE A 16 17.58 -66.36 -39.01
N LEU A 17 18.24 -66.31 -40.16
CA LEU A 17 18.77 -65.07 -40.73
C LEU A 17 17.65 -64.05 -40.99
N LEU A 18 16.52 -64.49 -41.56
CA LEU A 18 15.35 -63.66 -41.79
C LEU A 18 14.77 -63.13 -40.47
N ILE A 19 14.65 -63.95 -39.43
CA ILE A 19 14.21 -63.51 -38.10
C ILE A 19 15.14 -62.43 -37.55
N PHE A 20 16.45 -62.59 -37.68
CA PHE A 20 17.41 -61.58 -37.21
C PHE A 20 17.26 -60.25 -37.96
N ILE A 21 17.10 -60.30 -39.29
CA ILE A 21 16.84 -59.11 -40.10
C ILE A 21 15.53 -58.45 -39.67
N LEU A 22 14.44 -59.22 -39.55
CA LEU A 22 13.12 -58.70 -39.22
C LEU A 22 13.09 -58.11 -37.80
N ARG A 23 13.78 -58.74 -36.85
CA ARG A 23 13.95 -58.22 -35.48
C ARG A 23 14.62 -56.84 -35.50
N LYS A 24 15.74 -56.70 -36.22
CA LYS A 24 16.51 -55.45 -36.27
C LYS A 24 15.79 -54.36 -37.08
N LEU A 25 15.15 -54.72 -38.19
CA LEU A 25 14.57 -53.78 -39.15
C LEU A 25 13.12 -53.36 -38.81
N LEU A 26 12.31 -54.25 -38.22
CA LEU A 26 10.90 -53.95 -37.93
C LEU A 26 10.62 -53.89 -36.43
N TYR A 27 10.89 -54.97 -35.69
CA TYR A 27 10.42 -55.06 -34.30
C TYR A 27 11.02 -53.99 -33.39
N VAL A 28 12.34 -53.80 -33.46
CA VAL A 28 13.03 -52.78 -32.64
C VAL A 28 12.55 -51.35 -32.94
N PRO A 29 12.53 -50.87 -34.20
CA PRO A 29 12.09 -49.50 -34.48
C PRO A 29 10.59 -49.30 -34.21
N ILE A 30 9.72 -50.28 -34.48
CA ILE A 30 8.28 -50.16 -34.20
C ILE A 30 8.02 -50.02 -32.69
N LEU A 31 8.70 -50.82 -31.87
CA LEU A 31 8.57 -50.72 -30.41
C LEU A 31 9.16 -49.41 -29.87
N GLY A 32 10.26 -48.93 -30.47
CA GLY A 32 10.86 -47.64 -30.15
C GLY A 32 9.89 -46.48 -30.36
N VAL A 33 9.25 -46.39 -31.53
CA VAL A 33 8.26 -45.33 -31.84
C VAL A 33 7.05 -45.40 -30.91
N MET A 34 6.59 -46.62 -30.56
CA MET A 34 5.48 -46.79 -29.63
C MET A 34 5.83 -46.30 -28.22
N ASN A 35 7.04 -46.59 -27.74
CA ASN A 35 7.51 -46.13 -26.43
C ASN A 35 7.73 -44.62 -26.42
N GLU A 36 8.36 -44.06 -27.45
CA GLU A 36 8.57 -42.61 -27.59
C GLU A 36 7.25 -41.85 -27.63
N ARG A 37 6.21 -42.42 -28.27
CA ARG A 37 4.87 -41.83 -28.26
C ARG A 37 4.23 -41.86 -26.88
N LYS A 38 4.37 -42.97 -26.13
CA LYS A 38 3.87 -43.06 -24.76
C LYS A 38 4.58 -42.08 -23.84
N GLU A 39 5.91 -42.05 -23.90
CA GLU A 39 6.75 -41.17 -23.09
C GLU A 39 6.42 -39.70 -23.34
N ARG A 40 6.29 -39.27 -24.61
CA ARG A 40 5.86 -37.90 -24.93
C ARG A 40 4.48 -37.55 -24.39
N MET A 41 3.53 -38.49 -24.42
CA MET A 41 2.20 -38.26 -23.87
C MET A 41 2.22 -38.14 -22.34
N GLU A 42 2.97 -39.00 -21.66
CA GLU A 42 3.15 -38.95 -20.21
C GLU A 42 3.89 -37.69 -19.76
N GLU A 43 4.94 -37.29 -20.48
CA GLU A 43 5.68 -36.05 -20.23
C GLU A 43 4.77 -34.82 -20.42
N SER A 44 3.99 -34.78 -21.50
CA SER A 44 3.04 -33.69 -21.74
C SER A 44 1.96 -33.60 -20.66
N ASP A 45 1.40 -34.73 -20.21
CA ASP A 45 0.42 -34.74 -19.12
C ASP A 45 1.04 -34.31 -17.77
N GLY A 46 2.29 -34.74 -17.51
CA GLY A 46 3.07 -34.32 -16.36
C GLY A 46 3.35 -32.82 -16.36
N GLU A 47 3.74 -32.27 -17.50
CA GLU A 47 3.99 -30.83 -17.67
C GLU A 47 2.71 -30.01 -17.46
N VAL A 48 1.58 -30.45 -18.02
CA VAL A 48 0.27 -29.79 -17.81
C VAL A 48 -0.11 -29.80 -16.33
N LYS A 49 0.08 -30.92 -15.62
CA LYS A 49 -0.19 -31.00 -14.18
C LYS A 49 0.71 -30.07 -13.37
N ARG A 50 2.01 -30.04 -13.69
CA ARG A 50 2.98 -29.16 -13.03
C ARG A 50 2.62 -27.70 -13.25
N LEU A 51 2.31 -27.30 -14.48
CA LEU A 51 1.95 -25.94 -14.83
C LEU A 51 0.66 -25.51 -14.13
N LYS A 52 -0.34 -26.40 -14.04
CA LYS A 52 -1.57 -26.13 -13.27
C LYS A 52 -1.28 -25.92 -11.78
N GLN A 53 -0.45 -26.75 -11.18
CA GLN A 53 -0.04 -26.57 -9.78
C GLN A 53 0.72 -25.27 -9.55
N GLU A 54 1.63 -24.92 -10.45
CA GLU A 54 2.40 -23.68 -10.36
C GLU A 54 1.50 -22.45 -10.50
N VAL A 55 0.53 -22.47 -11.43
CA VAL A 55 -0.46 -21.41 -11.58
C VAL A 55 -1.31 -21.27 -10.31
N GLU A 56 -1.83 -22.37 -9.77
CA GLU A 56 -2.63 -22.35 -8.54
C GLU A 56 -1.82 -21.78 -7.36
N GLN A 57 -0.57 -22.22 -7.21
CA GLN A 57 0.33 -21.72 -6.17
C GLN A 57 0.60 -20.22 -6.35
N LYS A 58 0.91 -19.78 -7.58
CA LYS A 58 1.15 -18.36 -7.87
C LYS A 58 -0.08 -17.51 -7.64
N PHE A 59 -1.26 -18.04 -7.96
CA PHE A 59 -2.53 -17.36 -7.72
C PHE A 59 -2.79 -17.20 -6.21
N SER A 60 -2.60 -18.26 -5.43
CA SER A 60 -2.72 -18.20 -3.97
C SER A 60 -1.71 -17.25 -3.32
N GLU A 61 -0.44 -17.29 -3.76
CA GLU A 61 0.60 -16.34 -3.32
C GLU A 61 0.23 -14.88 -3.65
N TYR A 62 -0.37 -14.65 -4.81
CA TYR A 62 -0.82 -13.34 -5.25
C TYR A 62 -2.00 -12.83 -4.41
N GLU A 63 -3.03 -13.66 -4.21
CA GLU A 63 -4.17 -13.31 -3.37
C GLU A 63 -3.75 -12.97 -1.94
N GLU A 64 -2.84 -13.77 -1.37
CA GLU A 64 -2.33 -13.52 -0.02
C GLU A 64 -1.55 -12.20 0.06
N LYS A 65 -0.70 -11.91 -0.92
CA LYS A 65 0.03 -10.62 -0.99
C LYS A 65 -0.92 -9.44 -1.10
N VAL A 66 -1.96 -9.54 -1.92
CA VAL A 66 -2.98 -8.48 -2.05
C VAL A 66 -3.75 -8.31 -0.75
N ARG A 67 -4.09 -9.40 -0.06
CA ARG A 67 -4.77 -9.37 1.24
C ARG A 67 -3.91 -8.68 2.30
N LEU A 68 -2.63 -9.04 2.40
CA LEU A 68 -1.68 -8.43 3.32
C LEU A 68 -1.48 -6.93 3.01
N ALA A 69 -1.25 -6.58 1.74
CA ALA A 69 -1.11 -5.18 1.34
C ALA A 69 -2.34 -4.33 1.68
N LYS A 70 -3.55 -4.90 1.56
CA LYS A 70 -4.79 -4.23 1.95
C LYS A 70 -4.87 -4.03 3.47
N LEU A 71 -4.47 -5.03 4.27
CA LEU A 71 -4.43 -4.91 5.73
C LEU A 71 -3.44 -3.83 6.16
N ASP A 72 -2.22 -3.84 5.63
CA ASP A 72 -1.19 -2.85 5.93
C ASP A 72 -1.65 -1.43 5.55
N ALA A 73 -2.29 -1.28 4.39
CA ALA A 73 -2.84 0.01 3.95
C ALA A 73 -3.96 0.50 4.89
N MET A 74 -4.82 -0.40 5.37
CA MET A 74 -5.88 -0.05 6.32
C MET A 74 -5.30 0.33 7.68
N GLU A 75 -4.26 -0.36 8.15
CA GLU A 75 -3.56 -0.02 9.39
C GLU A 75 -2.88 1.34 9.31
N GLN A 76 -2.11 1.59 8.24
CA GLN A 76 -1.48 2.89 8.01
C GLN A 76 -2.50 4.03 7.93
N ARG A 77 -3.62 3.81 7.22
CA ARG A 77 -4.70 4.81 7.15
C ARG A 77 -5.27 5.10 8.53
N ASN A 78 -5.52 4.07 9.34
CA ASN A 78 -6.06 4.25 10.69
C ASN A 78 -5.06 4.98 11.60
N ALA A 79 -3.75 4.68 11.48
CA ALA A 79 -2.69 5.38 12.20
C ALA A 79 -2.65 6.88 11.83
N ILE A 80 -2.66 7.20 10.53
CA ILE A 80 -2.68 8.59 10.04
C ILE A 80 -3.91 9.35 10.53
N VAL A 81 -5.09 8.73 10.48
CA VAL A 81 -6.34 9.35 10.95
C VAL A 81 -6.27 9.63 12.45
N LYS A 82 -5.75 8.68 13.24
CA LYS A 82 -5.59 8.85 14.68
C LYS A 82 -4.59 9.96 15.01
N GLU A 83 -3.41 9.93 14.40
CA GLU A 83 -2.38 10.96 14.57
C GLU A 83 -2.91 12.35 14.18
N SER A 84 -3.62 12.45 13.06
CA SER A 84 -4.24 13.70 12.61
C SER A 84 -5.29 14.20 13.60
N ALA A 85 -6.10 13.30 14.17
CA ALA A 85 -7.10 13.66 15.18
C ALA A 85 -6.44 14.15 16.47
N ASP A 86 -5.38 13.48 16.91
CA ASP A 86 -4.61 13.87 18.11
C ASP A 86 -3.91 15.22 17.90
N LEU A 87 -3.29 15.44 16.73
CA LEU A 87 -2.69 16.73 16.36
C LEU A 87 -3.74 17.85 16.31
N ALA A 88 -4.88 17.63 15.66
CA ALA A 88 -5.96 18.60 15.59
C ALA A 88 -6.49 18.96 16.99
N LYS A 89 -6.65 17.96 17.86
CA LYS A 89 -7.04 18.18 19.25
C LYS A 89 -6.00 19.01 20.01
N SER A 90 -4.72 18.66 19.89
CA SER A 90 -3.62 19.38 20.56
C SER A 90 -3.54 20.85 20.12
N MET A 91 -3.75 21.12 18.83
CA MET A 91 -3.77 22.48 18.27
C MET A 91 -4.94 23.29 18.82
N ILE A 92 -6.14 22.69 18.86
CA ILE A 92 -7.32 23.33 19.44
C ILE A 92 -7.10 23.62 20.93
N ASP A 93 -6.54 22.67 21.68
CA ASP A 93 -6.28 22.82 23.11
C ASP A 93 -5.22 23.90 23.38
N ALA A 94 -4.17 23.98 22.56
CA ALA A 94 -3.17 25.05 22.64
C ALA A 94 -3.79 26.44 22.41
N VAL A 95 -4.56 26.60 21.33
CA VAL A 95 -5.27 27.87 21.04
C VAL A 95 -6.25 28.22 22.17
N ARG A 96 -6.99 27.24 22.69
CA ARG A 96 -7.89 27.45 23.84
C ARG A 96 -7.16 27.90 25.09
N SER A 97 -5.93 27.44 25.31
CA SER A 97 -5.09 27.87 26.43
C SER A 97 -4.53 29.28 26.25
N GLU A 98 -4.35 29.75 25.02
CA GLU A 98 -3.84 31.11 24.72
C GLU A 98 -4.92 32.20 24.83
N ILE A 99 -6.20 31.86 24.57
CA ILE A 99 -7.32 32.80 24.63
C ILE A 99 -7.44 33.54 25.98
N PRO A 100 -7.36 32.87 27.15
CA PRO A 100 -7.43 33.55 28.44
C PRO A 100 -6.32 34.59 28.64
N ALA A 101 -5.08 34.26 28.27
CA ALA A 101 -3.94 35.16 28.38
C ALA A 101 -4.10 36.38 27.47
N LEU A 102 -4.60 36.18 26.24
CA LEU A 102 -4.91 37.26 25.31
C LEU A 102 -6.03 38.16 25.86
N MET A 103 -7.08 37.58 26.44
CA MET A 103 -8.17 38.35 27.06
C MET A 103 -7.70 39.15 28.27
N GLU A 104 -6.83 38.58 29.11
CA GLU A 104 -6.25 39.29 30.24
C GLU A 104 -5.40 40.48 29.78
N GLN A 105 -4.54 40.28 28.77
CA GLN A 105 -3.76 41.37 28.17
C GLN A 105 -4.65 42.46 27.56
N PHE A 106 -5.73 42.06 26.89
CA PHE A 106 -6.68 43.00 26.28
C PHE A 106 -7.42 43.83 27.34
N ASN A 107 -7.91 43.19 28.40
CA ASN A 107 -8.54 43.88 29.53
C ASN A 107 -7.57 44.85 30.21
N ALA A 108 -6.33 44.42 30.47
CA ALA A 108 -5.30 45.29 31.06
C ALA A 108 -5.00 46.51 30.17
N ARG A 109 -5.00 46.34 28.84
CA ARG A 109 -4.82 47.43 27.89
C ARG A 109 -6.02 48.39 27.90
N ILE A 110 -7.25 47.88 27.88
CA ILE A 110 -8.46 48.70 27.97
C ILE A 110 -8.45 49.54 29.25
N THR A 111 -8.14 48.95 30.41
CA THR A 111 -8.11 49.69 31.68
C THR A 111 -7.11 50.86 31.60
N ARG A 112 -5.91 50.64 31.06
CA ARG A 112 -4.92 51.71 30.88
C ARG A 112 -5.41 52.81 29.94
N GLU A 113 -6.04 52.45 28.81
CA GLU A 113 -6.57 53.43 27.85
C GLU A 113 -7.73 54.24 28.47
N VAL A 114 -8.61 53.61 29.26
CA VAL A 114 -9.68 54.29 29.99
C VAL A 114 -9.12 55.26 31.03
N ASP A 115 -8.11 54.85 31.80
CA ASP A 115 -7.50 55.71 32.81
C ASP A 115 -6.76 56.90 32.18
N ALA A 116 -6.05 56.68 31.06
CA ALA A 116 -5.43 57.75 30.28
C ALA A 116 -6.48 58.75 29.74
N ALA A 117 -7.58 58.25 29.17
CA ALA A 117 -8.68 59.08 28.67
C ALA A 117 -9.33 59.89 29.80
N ARG A 118 -9.53 59.29 30.98
CA ARG A 118 -10.05 59.98 32.19
C ARG A 118 -9.11 61.10 32.65
N ALA A 119 -7.81 60.87 32.64
CA ALA A 119 -6.82 61.89 33.01
C ALA A 119 -6.87 63.10 32.05
N ILE A 120 -6.93 62.84 30.74
CA ILE A 120 -7.09 63.88 29.71
C ILE A 120 -8.39 64.66 29.93
N LEU A 121 -9.50 63.96 30.19
CA LEU A 121 -10.80 64.59 30.39
C LEU A 121 -10.83 65.47 31.66
N ARG A 122 -10.20 65.03 32.76
CA ARG A 122 -10.05 65.85 33.97
C ARG A 122 -9.25 67.12 33.70
N SER A 123 -8.11 67.01 33.00
CA SER A 123 -7.29 68.17 32.64
C SER A 123 -8.05 69.16 31.76
N LYS A 124 -8.78 68.66 30.76
CA LYS A 124 -9.65 69.51 29.91
C LYS A 124 -10.79 70.15 30.70
N SER A 125 -11.42 69.41 31.61
CA SER A 125 -12.51 69.92 32.45
C SER A 125 -12.04 71.04 33.37
N GLN A 126 -10.85 70.92 33.96
CA GLN A 126 -10.23 72.01 34.74
C GLN A 126 -9.95 73.24 33.89
N LYS A 127 -9.39 73.09 32.68
CA LYS A 127 -9.19 74.21 31.75
C LYS A 127 -10.50 74.90 31.40
N ILE A 128 -11.52 74.14 31.00
CA ILE A 128 -12.84 74.68 30.67
C ILE A 128 -13.47 75.40 31.88
N SER A 129 -13.33 74.84 33.08
CA SER A 129 -13.83 75.48 34.31
C SER A 129 -13.13 76.82 34.58
N LEU A 130 -11.82 76.90 34.33
CA LEU A 130 -11.04 78.13 34.45
C LEU A 130 -11.49 79.17 33.41
N GLU A 131 -11.63 78.76 32.14
CA GLU A 131 -12.11 79.61 31.05
C GLU A 131 -13.53 80.16 31.34
N ILE A 132 -14.42 79.34 31.89
CA ILE A 132 -15.76 79.78 32.32
C ILE A 132 -15.65 80.79 33.46
N ALA A 133 -14.82 80.53 34.47
CA ALA A 133 -14.63 81.44 35.61
C ALA A 133 -14.08 82.80 35.16
N GLU A 134 -13.09 82.83 34.27
CA GLU A 134 -12.55 84.07 33.70
C GLU A 134 -13.60 84.84 32.89
N LYS A 135 -14.40 84.14 32.07
CA LYS A 135 -15.43 84.75 31.23
C LYS A 135 -16.60 85.32 32.05
N VAL A 136 -16.93 84.70 33.18
CA VAL A 136 -17.96 85.19 34.11
C VAL A 136 -17.46 86.33 35.00
N LEU A 137 -16.20 86.28 35.46
CA LEU A 137 -15.62 87.31 36.33
C LEU A 137 -15.07 88.53 35.59
N GLY A 138 -14.96 88.48 34.26
CA GLY A 138 -14.57 89.62 33.41
C GLY A 138 -13.12 90.08 33.59
N ARG A 139 -12.28 89.27 34.23
CA ARG A 139 -10.85 89.53 34.48
C ARG A 139 -10.07 88.21 34.49
N SER A 140 -8.84 88.22 33.99
CA SER A 140 -7.97 87.03 33.97
C SER A 140 -7.63 86.60 35.39
N ILE A 141 -7.75 85.31 35.68
CA ILE A 141 -7.35 84.73 36.96
C ILE A 141 -6.05 83.97 36.68
N GLN A 142 -4.93 84.64 36.93
CA GLN A 142 -3.60 84.02 36.97
C GLN A 142 -3.43 83.19 38.23
#